data_AF-A0A7J6W3P6-F1
#
_entry.id   AF-A0A7J6W3P6-F1
#
_cell.length_a   1.000
_cell.length_b   1.000
_cell.length_c   1.000
_cell.angle_alpha   90.00
_cell.angle_beta   90.00
_cell.angle_gamma   90.00
#
_symmetry.space_group_name_H-M   'P 1'
#
loop_
_entity.id
_entity.type
_entity.pdbx_description
1 polymer ?
#
loop_
_entity_poly.entity_id
_entity_poly.type
_entity_poly.pdbx_seq_one_letter_code
_entity_poly.pdbx_strand_id
1 'polypeptide(L)'
;MRRRVNTINSQVVDEVEITEPIEIEKHVIEFYETLYGEDYLAKPKVDGVEVAHLSENQDLDMERPITEDEVCFAIRDLRRDIVVGLDGFPMAVLNRCWSTFKEDIMFLVKEFEVTGFLDWRLKYG
;
A
#
# COMPACT_ATOMS: atom_id res chain seq x y z
N MET A 1 30.78 6.97 2.39
CA MET A 1 29.51 6.61 1.73
C MET A 1 28.93 7.87 1.07
N ARG A 2 28.94 7.98 -0.27
CA ARG A 2 28.48 9.19 -0.98
C ARG A 2 27.04 8.97 -1.41
N ARG A 3 26.09 9.57 -0.69
CA ARG A 3 24.67 9.58 -1.09
C ARG A 3 24.59 10.41 -2.37
N ARG A 4 24.20 9.80 -3.49
CA ARG A 4 23.85 10.54 -4.71
C ARG A 4 22.53 11.27 -4.42
N VAL A 5 22.57 12.59 -4.49
CA VAL A 5 21.38 13.45 -4.39
C VAL A 5 21.12 13.94 -5.81
N ASN A 6 19.91 13.73 -6.31
CA ASN A 6 19.50 14.25 -7.61
C ASN A 6 19.00 15.68 -7.38
N THR A 7 19.80 16.67 -7.76
CA THR A 7 19.45 18.09 -7.69
C THR A 7 19.12 18.59 -9.09
N ILE A 8 17.98 19.25 -9.23
CA ILE A 8 17.59 19.93 -10.47
C ILE A 8 18.12 21.37 -10.38
N ASN A 9 19.06 21.73 -11.24
CA ASN A 9 19.70 23.06 -11.24
C ASN A 9 19.08 24.02 -12.26
N SER A 10 18.41 23.50 -13.29
CA SER A 10 17.67 24.29 -14.27
C SER A 10 16.56 23.45 -14.90
N GLN A 11 15.57 24.14 -15.45
CA GLN A 11 14.44 23.56 -16.18
C GLN A 11 14.09 24.49 -17.35
N VAL A 12 13.60 23.93 -18.47
CA VAL A 12 13.10 24.72 -19.60
C VAL A 12 11.57 24.64 -19.60
N VAL A 13 10.93 25.80 -19.58
CA VAL A 13 9.48 25.97 -19.57
C VAL A 13 9.13 26.97 -20.67
N ASP A 14 8.27 26.58 -21.62
CA ASP A 14 7.85 27.44 -22.75
C ASP A 14 9.03 28.14 -23.47
N GLU A 15 10.08 27.36 -23.76
CA GLU A 15 11.34 27.82 -24.40
C GLU A 15 12.21 28.78 -23.56
N VAL A 16 11.82 29.06 -22.31
CA VAL A 16 12.59 29.87 -21.35
C VAL A 16 13.30 28.98 -20.33
N GLU A 17 14.60 29.19 -20.14
CA GLU A 17 15.36 28.51 -19.09
C GLU A 17 15.15 29.19 -17.74
N ILE A 18 14.65 28.42 -16.76
CA ILE A 18 14.58 28.81 -15.36
C ILE A 18 15.71 28.15 -14.57
N THR A 19 16.45 28.95 -13.81
CA THR A 19 17.58 28.51 -12.98
C THR A 19 17.38 28.81 -11.50
N GLU A 20 16.39 29.65 -11.17
CA GLU A 20 16.10 30.03 -9.80
C GLU A 20 15.38 28.90 -9.05
N PRO A 21 15.92 28.38 -7.92
CA PRO A 21 15.36 27.22 -7.24
C PRO A 21 13.89 27.37 -6.84
N ILE A 22 13.48 28.58 -6.45
CA ILE A 22 12.10 28.88 -6.06
C ILE A 22 11.16 28.78 -7.27
N GLU A 23 11.60 29.25 -8.44
CA GLU A 23 10.83 29.18 -9.68
C GLU A 23 10.75 27.73 -10.18
N ILE A 24 11.84 26.95 -10.05
CA ILE A 24 11.85 25.52 -10.37
C ILE A 24 10.87 24.75 -9.48
N GLU A 25 10.90 24.98 -8.16
CA GLU A 25 9.98 24.33 -7.21
C GLU A 25 8.52 24.66 -7.54
N LYS A 26 8.23 25.96 -7.73
CA LYS A 26 6.89 26.43 -8.08
C LYS A 26 6.40 25.78 -9.37
N HIS A 27 7.23 25.77 -10.41
CA HIS A 27 6.84 25.19 -11.69
C HIS A 27 6.62 23.68 -11.62
N VAL A 28 7.44 22.95 -10.85
CA VAL A 28 7.24 21.52 -10.61
C VAL A 28 5.92 21.26 -9.90
N ILE A 29 5.58 22.07 -8.89
CA ILE A 29 4.29 21.97 -8.18
C ILE A 29 3.14 22.24 -9.14
N GLU A 30 3.15 23.37 -9.84
CA GLU A 30 2.08 23.75 -10.79
C GLU A 30 1.89 22.71 -11.90
N PHE A 31 2.98 22.14 -12.42
CA PHE A 31 2.94 21.09 -13.43
C PHE A 31 2.21 19.84 -12.91
N TYR A 32 2.58 19.36 -11.71
CA TYR A 32 1.97 18.16 -11.15
C TYR A 32 0.58 18.40 -10.56
N GLU A 33 0.28 19.61 -10.07
CA GLU A 33 -1.08 20.03 -9.74
C GLU A 33 -1.96 20.08 -10.98
N THR A 34 -1.43 20.47 -12.13
CA THR A 34 -2.19 20.41 -13.39
C THR A 34 -2.37 18.97 -13.87
N LEU A 35 -1.35 18.13 -13.72
CA LEU A 35 -1.35 16.74 -14.20
C LEU A 35 -2.22 15.81 -13.33
N TYR A 36 -2.18 15.99 -12.02
CA TYR A 36 -2.82 15.11 -11.03
C TYR A 36 -3.82 15.84 -10.12
N GLY A 37 -3.96 17.16 -10.23
CA GLY A 37 -5.02 17.87 -9.53
C GLY A 37 -6.37 17.39 -10.01
N GLU A 38 -7.17 16.91 -9.07
CA GLU A 38 -8.54 16.54 -9.36
C GLU A 38 -9.31 17.79 -9.76
N ASP A 39 -9.87 17.80 -10.98
CA ASP A 39 -10.93 18.74 -11.31
C ASP A 39 -12.12 18.35 -10.41
N TYR A 40 -12.35 19.10 -9.32
CA TYR A 40 -13.45 18.85 -8.37
C TYR A 40 -14.82 18.80 -9.06
N LEU A 41 -14.91 19.26 -10.32
CA LEU A 41 -16.10 19.20 -11.17
C LEU A 41 -16.30 17.82 -11.84
N ALA A 42 -15.24 17.02 -12.00
CA ALA A 42 -15.26 15.72 -12.68
C ALA A 42 -15.34 14.53 -11.72
N LYS A 43 -15.38 14.76 -10.40
CA LYS A 43 -15.75 13.70 -9.46
C LYS A 43 -17.21 13.34 -9.77
N PRO A 44 -17.53 12.13 -10.24
CA PRO A 44 -18.92 11.75 -10.44
C PRO A 44 -19.62 11.97 -9.11
N LYS A 45 -20.55 12.93 -9.07
CA LYS A 45 -21.43 13.07 -7.92
C LYS A 45 -22.14 11.73 -7.80
N VAL A 46 -21.84 11.03 -6.72
CA VAL A 46 -22.54 9.81 -6.32
C VAL A 46 -23.90 10.24 -5.75
N ASP A 47 -24.65 11.04 -6.52
CA ASP A 47 -25.99 11.48 -6.18
C ASP A 47 -26.94 10.38 -6.66
N GLY A 48 -27.53 9.65 -5.71
CA GLY A 48 -28.53 8.61 -6.01
C GLY A 48 -27.98 7.21 -6.28
N VAL A 49 -26.69 6.96 -6.04
CA VAL A 49 -26.22 5.57 -5.91
C VAL A 49 -26.52 5.14 -4.48
N GLU A 50 -27.48 4.24 -4.33
CA GLU A 50 -27.58 3.42 -3.12
C GLU A 50 -26.31 2.58 -3.04
N VAL A 51 -25.29 3.10 -2.37
CA VAL A 51 -24.15 2.30 -1.93
C VAL A 51 -24.73 1.21 -1.05
N ALA A 52 -24.60 -0.05 -1.49
CA ALA A 52 -25.07 -1.19 -0.72
C ALA A 52 -24.51 -1.07 0.71
N HIS A 53 -25.41 -0.85 1.67
CA HIS A 53 -25.03 -0.86 3.07
C HIS A 53 -24.85 -2.31 3.47
N LEU A 54 -23.75 -2.56 4.16
CA LEU A 54 -23.56 -3.82 4.84
C LEU A 54 -24.71 -3.98 5.84
N SER A 55 -25.21 -5.20 5.96
CA SER A 55 -26.13 -5.50 7.05
C SER A 55 -25.40 -5.34 8.39
N GLU A 56 -26.13 -5.11 9.47
CA GLU A 56 -25.56 -5.03 10.84
C GLU A 56 -24.68 -6.25 11.16
N ASN A 57 -25.07 -7.44 10.68
CA ASN A 57 -24.26 -8.65 10.83
C ASN A 57 -22.96 -8.62 10.05
N GLN A 58 -22.92 -8.00 8.87
CA GLN A 58 -21.71 -7.87 8.06
C GLN A 58 -20.77 -6.81 8.62
N ASP A 59 -21.31 -5.72 9.17
CA ASP A 59 -20.51 -4.73 9.90
C ASP A 59 -19.84 -5.37 11.11
N LEU A 60 -20.62 -6.09 11.92
CA LEU A 60 -20.08 -6.85 13.06
C LEU A 60 -19.04 -7.90 12.63
N ASP A 61 -19.23 -8.54 11.46
CA ASP A 61 -18.27 -9.52 10.94
C ASP A 61 -16.96 -8.86 10.47
N MET A 62 -17.01 -7.60 10.06
CA MET A 62 -15.83 -6.84 9.64
C MET A 62 -15.07 -6.21 10.80
N GLU A 63 -15.75 -5.90 11.90
CA GLU A 63 -15.13 -5.33 13.11
C GLU A 63 -14.52 -6.38 14.04
N ARG A 64 -14.81 -7.67 13.82
CA ARG A 64 -14.25 -8.74 14.65
C ARG A 64 -12.75 -8.92 14.40
N PRO A 65 -11.99 -9.45 15.38
CA PRO A 65 -10.59 -9.79 15.17
C PRO A 65 -10.41 -10.84 14.07
N ILE A 66 -9.35 -10.68 13.29
CA ILE A 66 -8.89 -11.60 12.26
C ILE A 66 -8.59 -12.95 12.91
N THR A 67 -9.26 -13.97 12.37
CA THR A 67 -9.15 -15.34 12.85
C THR A 67 -7.99 -16.08 12.19
N GLU A 68 -7.52 -17.14 12.83
CA GLU A 68 -6.49 -18.00 12.26
C GLU A 68 -6.93 -18.62 10.92
N ASP A 69 -8.20 -19.00 10.82
CA ASP A 69 -8.75 -19.60 9.61
C ASP A 69 -8.74 -18.62 8.43
N GLU A 70 -9.04 -17.34 8.67
CA GLU A 70 -8.94 -16.27 7.67
C GLU A 70 -7.48 -16.09 7.20
N VAL A 71 -6.52 -16.06 8.14
CA VAL A 71 -5.10 -15.96 7.80
C VAL A 71 -4.62 -17.20 7.02
N CYS A 72 -5.03 -18.39 7.45
CA CYS A 72 -4.72 -19.64 6.75
C CYS A 72 -5.30 -19.65 5.34
N PHE A 73 -6.54 -19.19 5.19
CA PHE A 73 -7.20 -19.09 3.90
C PHE A 73 -6.45 -18.12 2.98
N ALA A 74 -6.12 -16.92 3.47
CA ALA A 74 -5.35 -15.92 2.73
C ALA A 74 -3.98 -16.47 2.28
N ILE A 75 -3.24 -17.13 3.16
CA ILE A 75 -1.93 -17.75 2.85
C ILE A 75 -2.04 -18.86 1.79
N ARG A 76 -3.15 -19.61 1.80
CA ARG A 76 -3.42 -20.65 0.80
C ARG A 76 -3.83 -20.05 -0.54
N ASP A 77 -4.60 -18.97 -0.54
CA ASP A 77 -5.08 -18.29 -1.73
C ASP A 77 -3.96 -17.53 -2.45
N LEU A 78 -3.05 -16.90 -1.68
CA LEU A 78 -1.86 -16.21 -2.19
C LEU A 78 -0.95 -17.10 -3.06
N ARG A 79 -1.07 -18.44 -2.96
CA ARG A 79 -0.36 -19.39 -3.84
C ARG A 79 -0.74 -19.26 -5.31
N ARG A 80 -1.89 -18.67 -5.64
CA ARG A 80 -2.41 -18.55 -7.01
C ARG A 80 -1.91 -17.29 -7.72
N ASP A 81 -1.63 -16.22 -6.97
CA ASP A 81 -1.38 -14.89 -7.54
C ASP A 81 0.10 -14.47 -7.54
N ILE A 82 0.99 -15.23 -6.89
CA ILE A 82 2.43 -15.00 -6.98
C ILE A 82 2.96 -15.71 -8.24
N VAL A 83 2.96 -14.98 -9.35
CA VAL A 83 3.66 -15.33 -10.58
C VAL A 83 5.14 -15.60 -10.27
N VAL A 84 5.70 -16.60 -10.96
CA VAL A 84 6.96 -17.35 -10.81
C VAL A 84 8.26 -16.49 -10.92
N GLY A 85 8.22 -15.22 -10.54
CA GLY A 85 9.25 -14.23 -10.89
C GLY A 85 10.44 -14.13 -9.96
N LEU A 86 10.29 -14.29 -8.65
CA LEU A 86 11.40 -14.29 -7.70
C LEU A 86 11.08 -15.21 -6.50
N ASP A 87 11.90 -16.25 -6.39
CA ASP A 87 11.97 -17.30 -5.37
C ASP A 87 10.87 -18.36 -5.24
N GLY A 88 9.56 -18.09 -5.34
CA GLY A 88 8.49 -19.14 -5.33
C GLY A 88 8.46 -20.14 -4.13
N PHE A 89 9.45 -20.06 -3.25
CA PHE A 89 9.77 -20.93 -2.13
C PHE A 89 9.08 -20.49 -0.83
N PRO A 90 8.93 -19.18 -0.52
CA PRO A 90 8.38 -18.75 0.76
C PRO A 90 6.95 -19.27 1.01
N MET A 91 6.05 -19.16 0.02
CA MET A 91 4.64 -19.51 0.24
C MET A 91 4.36 -21.01 0.30
N ALA A 92 5.10 -21.82 -0.47
CA ALA A 92 4.97 -23.27 -0.39
C ALA A 92 5.52 -23.81 0.95
N VAL A 93 6.61 -23.21 1.45
CA VAL A 93 7.18 -23.53 2.75
C VAL A 93 6.26 -23.08 3.88
N LEU A 94 5.70 -21.86 3.82
CA LEU A 94 4.74 -21.37 4.81
C LEU A 94 3.48 -22.23 4.87
N ASN A 95 2.97 -22.69 3.73
CA ASN A 95 1.83 -23.63 3.73
C ASN A 95 2.20 -25.00 4.32
N ARG A 96 3.40 -25.51 4.04
CA ARG A 96 3.84 -26.83 4.54
C ARG A 96 4.25 -26.79 6.01
N CYS A 97 4.80 -25.67 6.46
CA CYS A 97 5.32 -25.44 7.80
C CYS A 97 4.44 -24.45 8.57
N TRP A 98 3.15 -24.34 8.25
CA TRP A 98 2.23 -23.40 8.92
C TRP A 98 2.28 -23.55 10.42
N SER A 99 2.24 -24.79 10.92
CA SER A 99 2.35 -25.08 12.37
C SER A 99 3.60 -24.51 13.03
N THR A 100 4.69 -24.30 12.29
CA THR A 100 5.95 -23.75 12.79
C THR A 100 5.91 -22.22 12.86
N PHE A 101 5.29 -21.56 11.89
CA PHE A 101 5.25 -20.09 11.82
C PHE A 101 3.94 -19.48 12.34
N LYS A 102 2.94 -20.32 12.63
CA LYS A 102 1.60 -19.91 13.04
C LYS A 102 1.64 -18.90 14.17
N GLU A 103 2.39 -19.17 15.22
CA GLU A 103 2.44 -18.31 16.41
C GLU A 103 3.01 -16.93 16.08
N ASP A 104 4.14 -16.88 15.38
CA ASP A 104 4.79 -15.63 14.96
C ASP A 104 3.90 -14.82 14.00
N ILE A 105 3.26 -15.49 13.04
CA ILE A 105 2.37 -14.84 12.07
C ILE A 105 1.11 -14.31 12.75
N MET A 106 0.48 -15.10 13.62
CA MET A 106 -0.70 -14.66 14.37
C MET A 106 -0.38 -13.53 15.35
N PHE A 107 0.84 -13.50 15.90
CA PHE A 107 1.32 -12.38 16.69
C PHE A 107 1.43 -11.10 15.85
N LEU A 108 2.04 -11.18 14.67
CA LEU A 108 2.19 -10.05 13.76
C LEU A 108 0.84 -9.51 13.27
N VAL A 109 -0.12 -10.40 12.99
CA VAL A 109 -1.48 -10.01 12.60
C VAL A 109 -2.17 -9.25 13.73
N LYS A 110 -2.05 -9.70 14.98
CA LYS A 110 -2.61 -8.97 16.13
C LYS A 110 -1.93 -7.62 16.37
N GLU A 111 -0.61 -7.55 16.17
CA GLU A 111 0.10 -6.28 16.24
C GLU A 111 -0.40 -5.31 15.15
N PHE A 112 -0.64 -5.82 13.95
CA PHE A 112 -1.18 -5.03 12.84
C PHE A 112 -2.60 -4.53 13.12
N GLU A 113 -3.48 -5.33 13.73
CA GLU A 113 -4.83 -4.89 14.12
C GLU A 113 -4.83 -3.69 15.06
N VAL A 114 -3.84 -3.61 15.96
CA VAL A 114 -3.74 -2.53 16.95
C VAL A 114 -3.02 -1.31 16.37
N THR A 115 -1.97 -1.53 15.58
CA THR A 115 -1.06 -0.46 15.15
C THR A 115 -1.36 0.08 13.75
N GLY A 116 -2.08 -0.68 12.92
CA GLY A 116 -2.28 -0.41 11.49
C GLY A 116 -0.99 -0.51 10.66
N PHE A 117 0.11 -0.99 11.25
CA PHE A 117 1.42 -1.06 10.62
C PHE A 117 2.05 -2.45 10.81
N LEU A 118 2.60 -3.00 9.74
CA LEU A 118 3.22 -4.31 9.75
C LEU A 118 4.74 -4.13 9.68
N ASP A 119 5.44 -4.25 10.81
CA ASP A 119 6.90 -4.23 10.83
C ASP A 119 7.44 -5.57 10.32
N TRP A 120 7.58 -5.68 9.00
CA TRP A 120 8.11 -6.87 8.33
C TRP A 120 9.58 -7.16 8.67
N ARG A 121 10.27 -6.26 9.39
CA ARG A 121 11.60 -6.54 9.94
C ARG A 121 11.42 -7.33 11.22
N LEU A 122 11.29 -8.65 11.09
CA LEU A 122 11.43 -9.57 12.22
C LEU A 122 12.73 -9.23 12.94
N LYS A 123 12.62 -8.59 14.11
CA LYS A 123 13.78 -8.26 14.96
C LYS A 123 14.25 -9.53 15.64
N TYR A 124 14.88 -10.41 14.85
CA TYR A 124 15.82 -11.38 15.39
C TYR A 124 17.11 -10.59 15.69
N GLY A 125 17.24 -10.19 16.95
CA GLY A 125 18.47 -9.71 17.57
C GLY A 125 18.92 -10.70 18.63
#